data_AF-R8HDA3-F1
#
_entry.id   AF-R8HDA3-F1
#
_cell.length_a   1.000
_cell.length_b   1.000
_cell.length_c   1.000
_cell.angle_alpha   90.00
_cell.angle_beta   90.00
_cell.angle_gamma   90.00
#
_symmetry.space_group_name_H-M   'P 1'
#
loop_
_entity.id
_entity.type
_entity.pdbx_description
1 polymer ?
#
loop_
_entity_poly.entity_id
_entity_poly.type
_entity_poly.pdbx_seq_one_letter_code
_entity_poly.pdbx_strand_id
1 'polypeptide(L)'
;MMNNFIEQTIDLLKRSDIFIRQTEIRPVEFNYSEGTETKTIYLSCNDSYGGANLSNNFILQTMIIFTVLDATIDVQYPELQGESYHKKYKSLPNVTDDEIILKEIFRLFKLFRNASVHSMSSINYAADKVSVSYIYRQKSYNIEISKYGFELLFTYIIDILNPLKQLTSHHHTSLNRKIYDEIKEEITIFNDEFGSDLIDISNAIRLKRTVRYHIKNPKFLKVAENIKITSIYEVELQAKDHYGVDYFIELNSCQYLIPAEVLNNNQISLKEMQQWILI
;
A
#
# COMPACT_ATOMS: atom_id res chain seq x y z
N MET A 1 23.20 9.18 -7.09
CA MET A 1 23.23 8.02 -8.00
C MET A 1 22.13 7.02 -7.65
N MET A 2 22.02 6.57 -6.37
CA MET A 2 20.96 5.66 -5.91
C MET A 2 19.54 6.22 -6.09
N ASN A 3 19.28 7.48 -5.72
CA ASN A 3 17.95 8.08 -5.91
C ASN A 3 17.52 8.14 -7.39
N ASN A 4 18.46 8.46 -8.30
CA ASN A 4 18.19 8.47 -9.73
C ASN A 4 17.89 7.05 -10.25
N PHE A 5 18.59 6.03 -9.74
CA PHE A 5 18.28 4.63 -10.05
C PHE A 5 16.87 4.23 -9.58
N ILE A 6 16.48 4.62 -8.35
CA ILE A 6 15.14 4.37 -7.81
C ILE A 6 14.08 5.07 -8.68
N GLU A 7 14.25 6.36 -8.97
CA GLU A 7 13.32 7.15 -9.79
C GLU A 7 13.15 6.56 -11.20
N GLN A 8 14.24 6.22 -11.89
CA GLN A 8 14.19 5.62 -13.22
C GLN A 8 13.54 4.24 -13.22
N THR A 9 13.78 3.44 -12.18
CA THR A 9 13.17 2.12 -12.08
C THR A 9 11.68 2.22 -11.77
N ILE A 10 11.24 3.20 -10.97
CA ILE A 10 9.82 3.49 -10.78
C ILE A 10 9.15 3.90 -12.09
N ASP A 11 9.79 4.77 -12.89
CA ASP A 11 9.26 5.15 -14.21
C ASP A 11 9.15 3.94 -15.15
N LEU A 12 10.14 3.04 -15.14
CA LEU A 12 10.07 1.77 -15.87
C LEU A 12 8.89 0.91 -15.40
N LEU A 13 8.72 0.74 -14.09
CA LEU A 13 7.64 -0.08 -13.52
C LEU A 13 6.26 0.50 -13.86
N LYS A 14 6.10 1.82 -13.78
CA LYS A 14 4.86 2.52 -14.16
C LYS A 14 4.52 2.39 -15.65
N ARG A 15 5.53 2.23 -16.51
CA ARG A 15 5.36 2.02 -17.95
C ARG A 15 5.31 0.55 -18.35
N SER A 16 5.46 -0.37 -17.40
CA SER A 16 5.35 -1.80 -17.66
C SER A 16 3.90 -2.28 -17.58
N ASP A 17 3.65 -3.49 -18.04
CA ASP A 17 2.37 -4.18 -17.89
C ASP A 17 2.23 -4.94 -16.56
N ILE A 18 3.11 -4.69 -15.57
CA ILE A 18 2.99 -5.25 -14.22
C ILE A 18 1.72 -4.71 -13.58
N PHE A 19 0.86 -5.64 -13.14
CA PHE A 19 -0.37 -5.29 -12.45
C PHE A 19 -0.08 -4.77 -11.05
N ILE A 20 -0.48 -3.51 -10.81
CA ILE A 20 -0.37 -2.83 -9.52
C ILE A 20 -1.78 -2.47 -9.07
N ARG A 21 -2.14 -2.80 -7.83
CA ARG A 21 -3.47 -2.62 -7.24
C ARG A 21 -3.53 -1.36 -6.38
N GLN A 22 -3.01 -0.26 -6.92
CA GLN A 22 -2.93 1.03 -6.22
C GLN A 22 -4.31 1.56 -5.83
N THR A 23 -4.34 2.30 -4.73
CA THR A 23 -5.57 2.98 -4.27
C THR A 23 -5.96 4.05 -5.28
N GLU A 24 -7.15 3.92 -5.88
CA GLU A 24 -7.68 4.95 -6.76
C GLU A 24 -8.30 6.09 -5.95
N ILE A 25 -7.91 7.32 -6.23
CA ILE A 25 -8.51 8.51 -5.60
C ILE A 25 -9.42 9.20 -6.59
N ARG A 26 -10.69 9.35 -6.23
CA ARG A 26 -11.72 9.99 -7.05
C ARG A 26 -12.18 11.28 -6.39
N PRO A 27 -11.77 12.45 -6.89
CA PRO A 27 -12.26 13.70 -6.35
C PRO A 27 -13.77 13.85 -6.58
N VAL A 28 -14.46 14.41 -5.60
CA VAL A 28 -15.90 14.67 -5.63
C VAL A 28 -16.18 16.09 -5.17
N GLU A 29 -17.04 16.78 -5.92
CA GLU A 29 -17.57 18.09 -5.54
C GLU A 29 -19.08 18.02 -5.41
N PHE A 30 -19.60 18.54 -4.31
CA PHE A 30 -21.02 18.74 -4.09
C PHE A 30 -21.46 20.08 -4.70
N ASN A 31 -22.53 20.07 -5.48
CA ASN A 31 -23.19 21.26 -5.98
C ASN A 31 -24.46 21.51 -5.15
N TYR A 32 -24.52 22.67 -4.51
CA TYR A 32 -25.59 23.05 -3.59
C TYR A 32 -26.56 24.08 -4.19
N SER A 33 -27.06 23.85 -5.40
CA SER A 33 -28.00 24.75 -6.10
C SER A 33 -29.46 24.44 -5.75
N GLU A 34 -30.22 25.47 -5.36
CA GLU A 34 -31.71 25.55 -5.28
C GLU A 34 -32.45 24.25 -4.89
N GLY A 35 -32.05 23.61 -3.79
CA GLY A 35 -32.79 22.48 -3.19
C GLY A 35 -32.47 21.10 -3.76
N THR A 36 -31.61 20.99 -4.78
CA THR A 36 -31.08 19.72 -5.29
C THR A 36 -29.59 19.60 -4.99
N GLU A 37 -29.19 18.57 -4.24
CA GLU A 37 -27.79 18.22 -4.03
C GLU A 37 -27.34 17.29 -5.16
N THR A 38 -26.55 17.82 -6.10
CA THR A 38 -25.93 17.01 -7.16
C THR A 38 -24.44 16.82 -6.86
N LYS A 39 -23.86 15.74 -7.37
CA LYS A 39 -22.47 15.35 -7.09
C LYS A 39 -21.72 15.20 -8.40
N THR A 40 -20.57 15.87 -8.51
CA THR A 40 -19.66 15.71 -9.65
C THR A 40 -18.50 14.82 -9.22
N ILE A 41 -18.30 13.69 -9.91
CA ILE A 41 -17.17 12.78 -9.68
C ILE A 41 -16.17 12.97 -10.81
N TYR A 42 -14.91 13.22 -10.47
CA TYR A 42 -13.82 13.36 -11.43
C TYR A 42 -13.08 12.03 -11.56
N LEU A 43 -12.98 11.52 -12.79
CA LEU A 43 -12.24 10.31 -13.13
C LEU A 43 -11.07 10.67 -14.05
N SER A 44 -9.88 10.18 -13.71
CA SER A 44 -8.70 10.26 -14.56
C SER A 44 -8.36 8.87 -15.09
N CYS A 45 -8.28 8.73 -16.41
CA CYS A 45 -7.76 7.52 -17.05
C CYS A 45 -6.41 7.86 -17.69
N ASN A 46 -5.40 7.06 -17.40
CA ASN A 46 -4.10 7.15 -18.05
C ASN A 46 -3.86 5.85 -18.81
N ASP A 47 -3.83 5.93 -20.13
CA ASP A 47 -3.39 4.83 -20.99
C ASP A 47 -1.93 5.03 -21.37
N SER A 48 -1.14 3.96 -21.28
CA SER A 48 0.24 3.93 -21.78
C SER A 48 0.32 3.01 -22.99
N TYR A 49 0.94 3.51 -24.07
CA TYR A 49 1.20 2.74 -25.29
C TYR A 49 2.71 2.47 -25.39
N GLY A 50 3.08 1.22 -25.71
CA GLY A 50 4.48 0.83 -25.93
C GLY A 50 5.29 0.49 -24.67
N GLY A 51 4.62 -0.03 -23.64
CA GLY A 51 5.26 -0.45 -22.38
C GLY A 51 6.11 -1.71 -22.49
N ALA A 52 6.99 -1.92 -21.50
CA ALA A 52 7.76 -3.16 -21.38
C ALA A 52 6.85 -4.32 -20.96
N ASN A 53 6.87 -5.43 -21.69
CA ASN A 53 6.12 -6.65 -21.34
C ASN A 53 6.92 -7.46 -20.29
N LEU A 54 6.64 -7.18 -19.03
CA LEU A 54 7.25 -7.81 -17.86
C LEU A 54 6.27 -8.73 -17.12
N SER A 55 4.95 -8.56 -17.29
CA SER A 55 3.88 -9.24 -16.55
C SER A 55 3.96 -10.76 -16.58
N ASN A 56 4.47 -11.33 -17.67
CA ASN A 56 4.63 -12.78 -17.84
C ASN A 56 5.99 -13.31 -17.37
N ASN A 57 6.93 -12.43 -17.03
CA ASN A 57 8.28 -12.81 -16.59
C ASN A 57 8.46 -12.59 -15.08
N PHE A 58 7.98 -13.57 -14.29
CA PHE A 58 8.05 -13.56 -12.83
C PHE A 58 9.46 -13.26 -12.29
N ILE A 59 10.48 -13.90 -12.88
CA ILE A 59 11.87 -13.78 -12.46
C ILE A 59 12.33 -12.33 -12.61
N LEU A 60 12.10 -11.74 -13.77
CA LEU A 60 12.51 -10.37 -14.05
C LEU A 60 11.77 -9.35 -13.18
N GLN A 61 10.45 -9.52 -12.99
CA GLN A 61 9.66 -8.70 -12.08
C GLN A 61 10.22 -8.72 -10.64
N THR A 62 10.44 -9.93 -10.12
CA THR A 62 10.99 -10.15 -8.77
C THR A 62 12.36 -9.49 -8.63
N MET A 63 13.24 -9.67 -9.62
CA MET A 63 14.59 -9.11 -9.57
C MET A 63 14.57 -7.58 -9.58
N ILE A 64 13.82 -6.96 -10.49
CA ILE A 64 13.72 -5.50 -10.59
C ILE A 64 13.18 -4.92 -9.28
N ILE A 65 12.04 -5.43 -8.81
CA ILE A 65 11.38 -4.92 -7.60
C ILE A 65 12.27 -5.11 -6.38
N PHE A 66 12.87 -6.29 -6.22
CA PHE A 66 13.75 -6.54 -5.07
C PHE A 66 14.98 -5.65 -5.10
N THR A 67 15.58 -5.37 -6.27
CA THR A 67 16.70 -4.43 -6.35
C THR A 67 16.30 -3.02 -5.94
N VAL A 68 15.11 -2.56 -6.32
CA VAL A 68 14.62 -1.23 -5.87
C VAL A 68 14.35 -1.23 -4.37
N LEU A 69 13.71 -2.28 -3.83
CA LEU A 69 13.49 -2.41 -2.39
C LEU A 69 14.80 -2.42 -1.61
N ASP A 70 15.79 -3.19 -2.06
CA ASP A 70 17.12 -3.27 -1.42
C ASP A 70 17.84 -1.92 -1.47
N ALA A 71 17.78 -1.22 -2.60
CA ALA A 71 18.32 0.13 -2.74
C ALA A 71 17.62 1.14 -1.80
N THR A 72 16.30 1.03 -1.64
CA THR A 72 15.53 1.89 -0.73
C THR A 72 15.86 1.63 0.72
N ILE A 73 16.02 0.35 1.11
CA ILE A 73 16.51 -0.01 2.45
C ILE A 73 17.91 0.57 2.67
N ASP A 74 18.80 0.50 1.69
CA ASP A 74 20.16 1.06 1.80
C ASP A 74 20.17 2.60 1.90
N VAL A 75 19.19 3.28 1.29
CA VAL A 75 19.02 4.74 1.45
C VAL A 75 18.49 5.09 2.84
N GLN A 76 17.54 4.31 3.36
CA GLN A 76 16.91 4.55 4.66
C GLN A 76 17.82 4.13 5.84
N TYR A 77 18.62 3.07 5.65
CA TYR A 77 19.51 2.48 6.65
C TYR A 77 20.93 2.28 6.04
N PRO A 78 21.72 3.35 5.86
CA PRO A 78 23.02 3.29 5.21
C PRO A 78 24.02 2.32 5.85
N GLU A 79 23.90 2.07 7.15
CA GLU A 79 24.71 1.10 7.90
C GLU A 79 24.49 -0.36 7.49
N LEU A 80 23.38 -0.65 6.81
CA LEU A 80 23.06 -1.98 6.30
C LEU A 80 23.58 -2.20 4.88
N GLN A 81 24.11 -1.16 4.22
CA GLN A 81 24.57 -1.26 2.84
C GLN A 81 25.71 -2.29 2.71
N GLY A 82 25.58 -3.18 1.73
CA GLY A 82 26.56 -4.26 1.49
C GLY A 82 26.47 -5.45 2.44
N GLU A 83 25.62 -5.39 3.46
CA GLU A 83 25.37 -6.52 4.34
C GLU A 83 24.57 -7.63 3.64
N SER A 84 24.76 -8.87 4.09
CA SER A 84 23.97 -9.99 3.59
C SER A 84 22.47 -9.78 3.88
N TYR A 85 21.59 -10.26 3.00
CA TYR A 85 20.13 -10.13 3.20
C TYR A 85 19.64 -10.77 4.51
N HIS A 86 20.33 -11.81 5.00
CA HIS A 86 20.05 -12.40 6.29
C HIS A 86 20.30 -11.41 7.45
N LYS A 87 21.43 -10.70 7.39
CA LYS A 87 21.79 -9.68 8.40
C LYS A 87 20.91 -8.44 8.26
N LYS A 88 20.64 -7.96 7.03
CA LYS A 88 19.69 -6.86 6.79
C LYS A 88 18.34 -7.13 7.46
N TYR A 89 17.71 -8.28 7.18
CA TYR A 89 16.42 -8.62 7.80
C TYR A 89 16.47 -8.61 9.34
N LYS A 90 17.51 -9.19 9.94
CA LYS A 90 17.64 -9.22 11.40
C LYS A 90 17.80 -7.81 12.00
N SER A 91 18.50 -6.93 11.30
CA SER A 91 18.82 -5.57 11.76
C SER A 91 17.73 -4.54 11.47
N LEU A 92 16.83 -4.80 10.51
CA LEU A 92 15.71 -3.89 10.25
C LEU A 92 14.86 -3.67 11.52
N PRO A 93 14.45 -2.43 11.81
CA PRO A 93 13.62 -2.13 12.97
C PRO A 93 12.23 -2.76 12.86
N ASN A 94 11.54 -2.83 13.98
CA ASN A 94 10.23 -3.45 14.11
C ASN A 94 9.42 -2.81 15.25
N VAL A 95 9.56 -1.50 15.44
CA VAL A 95 8.91 -0.76 16.54
C VAL A 95 7.54 -0.25 16.10
N THR A 96 7.43 0.24 14.86
CA THR A 96 6.18 0.73 14.28
C THR A 96 5.60 -0.28 13.30
N ASP A 97 4.28 -0.18 13.02
CA ASP A 97 3.64 -1.05 12.03
C ASP A 97 4.27 -0.92 10.65
N ASP A 98 4.61 0.31 10.20
CA ASP A 98 5.26 0.50 8.90
C ASP A 98 6.63 -0.20 8.81
N GLU A 99 7.42 -0.18 9.90
CA GLU A 99 8.70 -0.90 9.97
C GLU A 99 8.51 -2.42 9.96
N ILE A 100 7.53 -2.93 10.71
CA ILE A 100 7.19 -4.36 10.72
C ILE A 100 6.77 -4.81 9.33
N ILE A 101 5.88 -4.05 8.67
CA ILE A 101 5.40 -4.36 7.31
C ILE A 101 6.59 -4.36 6.34
N LEU A 102 7.42 -3.31 6.32
CA LEU A 102 8.59 -3.24 5.44
C LEU A 102 9.52 -4.43 5.64
N LYS A 103 9.79 -4.80 6.89
CA LYS A 103 10.66 -5.91 7.28
C LYS A 103 10.12 -7.26 6.80
N GLU A 104 8.83 -7.53 6.99
CA GLU A 104 8.22 -8.78 6.56
C GLU A 104 8.04 -8.84 5.03
N ILE A 105 7.75 -7.73 4.36
CA ILE A 105 7.72 -7.66 2.90
C ILE A 105 9.12 -7.91 2.31
N PHE A 106 10.17 -7.35 2.92
CA PHE A 106 11.55 -7.64 2.54
C PHE A 106 11.89 -9.14 2.69
N ARG A 107 11.41 -9.80 3.75
CA ARG A 107 11.58 -11.24 3.97
C ARG A 107 10.95 -12.06 2.84
N LEU A 108 9.72 -11.72 2.45
CA LEU A 108 9.01 -12.37 1.34
C LEU A 108 9.77 -12.21 0.02
N PHE A 109 10.17 -10.98 -0.34
CA PHE A 109 10.93 -10.76 -1.56
C PHE A 109 12.32 -11.42 -1.54
N LYS A 110 13.00 -11.47 -0.40
CA LYS A 110 14.27 -12.20 -0.25
C LYS A 110 14.09 -13.67 -0.65
N LEU A 111 12.99 -14.32 -0.25
CA LEU A 111 12.68 -15.70 -0.63
C LEU A 111 12.49 -15.80 -2.15
N PHE A 112 11.61 -14.97 -2.73
CA PHE A 112 11.35 -14.98 -4.18
C PHE A 112 12.61 -14.71 -5.01
N ARG A 113 13.43 -13.75 -4.59
CA ARG A 113 14.69 -13.42 -5.26
C ARG A 113 15.70 -14.57 -5.16
N ASN A 114 15.83 -15.19 -3.99
CA ASN A 114 16.76 -16.32 -3.85
C ASN A 114 16.34 -17.52 -4.71
N ALA A 115 15.04 -17.81 -4.78
CA ALA A 115 14.52 -18.80 -5.71
C ALA A 115 14.80 -18.42 -7.18
N SER A 116 14.58 -17.14 -7.53
CA SER A 116 14.81 -16.62 -8.88
C SER A 116 16.27 -16.69 -9.31
N VAL A 117 17.24 -16.66 -8.38
CA VAL A 117 18.67 -16.72 -8.71
C VAL A 117 19.23 -18.14 -8.60
N HIS A 118 18.83 -18.91 -7.59
CA HIS A 118 19.48 -20.18 -7.24
C HIS A 118 18.64 -21.42 -7.56
N SER A 119 17.33 -21.27 -7.71
CA SER A 119 16.38 -22.37 -7.84
C SER A 119 15.26 -22.03 -8.82
N MET A 120 15.59 -21.52 -10.01
CA MET A 120 14.56 -21.08 -10.98
C MET A 120 13.53 -22.17 -11.31
N SER A 121 13.98 -23.43 -11.38
CA SER A 121 13.11 -24.59 -11.63
C SER A 121 12.14 -24.91 -10.48
N SER A 122 12.36 -24.33 -9.29
CA SER A 122 11.49 -24.51 -8.13
C SER A 122 10.33 -23.53 -8.07
N ILE A 123 10.25 -22.61 -9.03
CA ILE A 123 9.18 -21.62 -9.13
C ILE A 123 8.10 -22.18 -10.05
N ASN A 124 6.88 -22.27 -9.55
CA ASN A 124 5.70 -22.55 -10.35
C ASN A 124 4.80 -21.31 -10.33
N TYR A 125 4.70 -20.66 -11.49
CA TYR A 125 3.90 -19.47 -11.72
C TYR A 125 2.68 -19.86 -12.56
N ALA A 126 1.55 -20.07 -11.88
CA ALA A 126 0.29 -20.47 -12.48
C ALA A 126 -0.63 -19.25 -12.68
N ALA A 127 -1.81 -19.46 -13.26
CA ALA A 127 -2.75 -18.38 -13.56
C ALA A 127 -3.29 -17.67 -12.30
N ASP A 128 -3.46 -18.41 -11.21
CA ASP A 128 -4.11 -18.00 -9.97
C ASP A 128 -3.17 -17.91 -8.77
N LYS A 129 -2.00 -18.56 -8.83
CA LYS A 129 -1.06 -18.62 -7.71
C LYS A 129 0.41 -18.68 -8.11
N VAL A 130 1.26 -18.30 -7.18
CA VAL A 130 2.71 -18.43 -7.24
C VAL A 130 3.14 -19.35 -6.11
N SER A 131 3.86 -20.41 -6.45
CA SER A 131 4.45 -21.32 -5.46
C SER A 131 5.94 -21.48 -5.68
N VAL A 132 6.69 -21.48 -4.58
CA VAL A 132 8.13 -21.68 -4.56
C VAL A 132 8.44 -22.69 -3.47
N SER A 133 9.16 -23.76 -3.81
CA SER A 133 9.59 -24.77 -2.83
C SER A 133 10.99 -25.30 -3.15
N TYR A 134 11.97 -25.00 -2.31
CA TYR A 134 13.33 -25.50 -2.48
C TYR A 134 14.02 -25.77 -1.14
N ILE A 135 15.06 -26.61 -1.17
CA ILE A 135 15.91 -26.90 -0.01
C ILE A 135 17.26 -26.25 -0.22
N TYR A 136 17.73 -25.50 0.77
CA TYR A 136 19.07 -24.92 0.78
C TYR A 136 19.71 -25.10 2.16
N ARG A 137 20.92 -25.67 2.20
CA ARG A 137 21.66 -25.97 3.45
C ARG A 137 20.80 -26.68 4.51
N GLN A 138 20.07 -27.71 4.09
CA GLN A 138 19.16 -28.51 4.93
C GLN A 138 17.96 -27.75 5.52
N LYS A 139 17.70 -26.52 5.06
CA LYS A 139 16.49 -25.77 5.40
C LYS A 139 15.54 -25.76 4.21
N SER A 140 14.25 -25.96 4.49
CA SER A 140 13.19 -25.86 3.49
C SER A 140 12.73 -24.41 3.37
N TYR A 141 12.56 -23.92 2.15
CA TYR A 141 11.98 -22.62 1.85
C TYR A 141 10.73 -22.86 1.02
N ASN A 142 9.59 -22.45 1.55
CA ASN A 142 8.29 -22.67 0.92
C ASN A 142 7.48 -21.38 0.98
N ILE A 143 6.87 -21.01 -0.14
CA ILE A 143 5.79 -20.03 -0.15
C ILE A 143 4.75 -20.45 -1.19
N GLU A 144 3.48 -20.37 -0.82
CA GLU A 144 2.37 -20.37 -1.74
C GLU A 144 1.54 -19.12 -1.46
N ILE A 145 1.38 -18.29 -2.49
CA ILE A 145 0.63 -17.04 -2.45
C ILE A 145 -0.26 -16.94 -3.69
N SER A 146 -1.46 -16.38 -3.57
CA SER A 146 -2.25 -16.09 -4.76
C SER A 146 -1.57 -15.05 -5.66
N LYS A 147 -1.97 -15.00 -6.93
CA LYS A 147 -1.52 -13.95 -7.84
C LYS A 147 -1.92 -12.56 -7.36
N TYR A 148 -3.11 -12.43 -6.75
CA TYR A 148 -3.56 -11.19 -6.15
C TYR A 148 -2.64 -10.76 -5.00
N GLY A 149 -2.33 -11.66 -4.06
CA GLY A 149 -1.38 -11.37 -2.97
C GLY A 149 0.00 -10.98 -3.49
N PHE A 150 0.47 -11.61 -4.57
CA PHE A 150 1.74 -11.25 -5.21
C PHE A 150 1.70 -9.84 -5.83
N GLU A 151 0.60 -9.45 -6.50
CA GLU A 151 0.39 -8.09 -7.01
C GLU A 151 0.33 -7.05 -5.87
N LEU A 152 -0.17 -7.42 -4.70
CA LEU A 152 -0.16 -6.56 -3.51
C LEU A 152 1.25 -6.29 -2.97
N LEU A 153 2.16 -7.27 -3.06
CA LEU A 153 3.56 -7.05 -2.71
C LEU A 153 4.16 -5.93 -3.57
N PHE A 154 3.91 -5.93 -4.88
CA PHE A 154 4.34 -4.86 -5.76
C PHE A 154 3.68 -3.53 -5.44
N THR A 155 2.38 -3.56 -5.14
CA THR A 155 1.60 -2.38 -4.76
C THR A 155 2.21 -1.68 -3.55
N TYR A 156 2.53 -2.43 -2.49
CA TYR A 156 3.19 -1.89 -1.30
C TYR A 156 4.52 -1.20 -1.65
N ILE A 157 5.36 -1.83 -2.47
CA ILE A 157 6.65 -1.26 -2.85
C ILE A 157 6.46 0.05 -3.62
N ILE A 158 5.53 0.11 -4.56
CA ILE A 158 5.26 1.35 -5.29
C ILE A 158 4.69 2.44 -4.36
N ASP A 159 3.86 2.07 -3.38
CA ASP A 159 3.25 3.02 -2.45
C ASP A 159 4.26 3.66 -1.49
N ILE A 160 5.28 2.92 -1.03
CA ILE A 160 6.35 3.50 -0.20
C ILE A 160 7.32 4.37 -1.02
N LEU A 161 7.52 4.04 -2.30
CA LEU A 161 8.48 4.74 -3.17
C LEU A 161 7.89 5.97 -3.86
N ASN A 162 6.60 5.91 -4.18
CA ASN A 162 5.86 6.96 -4.86
C ASN A 162 4.51 7.15 -4.15
N PRO A 163 4.52 7.65 -2.90
CA PRO A 163 3.30 7.84 -2.13
C PRO A 163 2.37 8.84 -2.81
N LEU A 164 1.06 8.57 -2.69
CA LEU A 164 0.01 9.48 -3.13
C LEU A 164 0.06 10.79 -2.34
N LYS A 165 0.67 11.83 -2.92
CA LYS A 165 0.94 13.15 -2.29
C LYS A 165 -0.29 13.87 -1.71
N GLN A 166 -1.49 13.48 -2.13
CA GLN A 166 -2.76 14.05 -1.67
C GLN A 166 -3.30 13.42 -0.39
N LEU A 167 -2.59 12.44 0.18
CA LEU A 167 -2.95 11.76 1.42
C LEU A 167 -2.00 12.15 2.56
N THR A 168 -2.47 12.01 3.80
CA THR A 168 -1.63 12.25 4.99
C THR A 168 -0.77 11.04 5.31
N SER A 169 0.26 11.21 6.16
CA SER A 169 1.07 10.08 6.65
C SER A 169 0.23 8.98 7.31
N HIS A 170 -0.76 9.36 8.13
CA HIS A 170 -1.69 8.42 8.77
C HIS A 170 -2.56 7.66 7.76
N HIS A 171 -2.90 8.25 6.60
CA HIS A 171 -3.56 7.49 5.54
C HIS A 171 -2.62 6.43 5.00
N HIS A 172 -1.37 6.79 4.67
CA HIS A 172 -0.39 5.84 4.13
C HIS A 172 -0.19 4.66 5.07
N THR A 173 0.08 4.91 6.36
CA THR A 173 0.21 3.83 7.34
C THR A 173 -1.05 2.96 7.41
N SER A 174 -2.25 3.57 7.42
CA SER A 174 -3.50 2.81 7.55
C SER A 174 -3.87 2.01 6.30
N LEU A 175 -3.48 2.49 5.12
CA LEU A 175 -3.61 1.76 3.85
C LEU A 175 -2.58 0.63 3.78
N ASN A 176 -1.34 0.88 4.20
CA ASN A 176 -0.28 -0.14 4.27
C ASN A 176 -0.67 -1.30 5.19
N ARG A 177 -1.28 -1.01 6.35
CA ARG A 177 -1.85 -2.05 7.23
C ARG A 177 -2.85 -2.92 6.50
N LYS A 178 -3.79 -2.31 5.75
CA LYS A 178 -4.80 -3.06 5.00
C LYS A 178 -4.17 -3.91 3.89
N ILE A 179 -3.18 -3.38 3.16
CA ILE A 179 -2.42 -4.13 2.15
C ILE A 179 -1.71 -5.32 2.80
N TYR A 180 -1.08 -5.13 3.96
CA TYR A 180 -0.37 -6.19 4.67
C TYR A 180 -1.31 -7.28 5.19
N ASP A 181 -2.46 -6.90 5.76
CA ASP A 181 -3.49 -7.86 6.19
C ASP A 181 -3.95 -8.72 4.99
N GLU A 182 -4.23 -8.10 3.84
CA GLU A 182 -4.60 -8.82 2.61
C GLU A 182 -3.47 -9.71 2.09
N ILE A 183 -2.20 -9.26 2.12
CA ILE A 183 -1.06 -10.12 1.74
C ILE A 183 -0.99 -11.36 2.63
N LYS A 184 -1.18 -11.21 3.94
CA LYS A 184 -1.19 -12.35 4.88
C LYS A 184 -2.33 -13.33 4.57
N GLU A 185 -3.52 -12.82 4.28
CA GLU A 185 -4.69 -13.63 3.91
C GLU A 185 -4.47 -14.44 2.62
N GLU A 186 -3.70 -13.90 1.68
CA GLU A 186 -3.42 -14.53 0.39
C GLU A 186 -2.25 -15.54 0.42
N ILE A 187 -1.51 -15.62 1.52
CA ILE A 187 -0.42 -16.59 1.73
C ILE A 187 -1.00 -17.84 2.40
N THR A 188 -1.01 -18.96 1.68
CA THR A 188 -1.53 -20.24 2.19
C THR A 188 -0.47 -21.12 2.83
N ILE A 189 0.78 -20.99 2.37
CA ILE A 189 1.94 -21.70 2.91
C ILE A 189 3.09 -20.71 2.99
N PHE A 190 3.76 -20.66 4.14
CA PHE A 190 5.02 -19.92 4.28
C PHE A 190 5.95 -20.63 5.24
N ASN A 191 7.22 -20.75 4.84
CA ASN A 191 8.30 -21.24 5.68
C ASN A 191 9.64 -20.78 5.12
N ASP A 192 10.48 -20.18 5.96
CA ASP A 192 11.85 -19.86 5.62
C ASP A 192 12.79 -20.09 6.81
N GLU A 193 14.01 -19.56 6.74
CA GLU A 193 15.00 -19.67 7.80
C GLU A 193 14.68 -18.92 9.10
N PHE A 194 13.64 -18.08 9.10
CA PHE A 194 13.18 -17.29 10.24
C PHE A 194 11.85 -17.80 10.82
N GLY A 195 11.23 -18.81 10.22
CA GLY A 195 10.01 -19.45 10.72
C GLY A 195 8.92 -19.57 9.66
N SER A 196 7.73 -19.96 10.10
CA SER A 196 6.54 -20.19 9.28
C SER A 196 5.59 -18.99 9.19
N ASP A 197 5.72 -18.03 10.09
CA ASP A 197 4.72 -16.97 10.28
C ASP A 197 5.33 -15.59 10.03
N LEU A 198 4.48 -14.69 9.53
CA LEU A 198 4.79 -13.26 9.40
C LEU A 198 4.38 -12.53 10.68
N ILE A 199 5.18 -11.55 11.10
CA ILE A 199 4.95 -10.78 12.32
C ILE A 199 3.59 -10.05 12.27
N ASP A 200 2.84 -10.10 13.37
CA ASP A 200 1.59 -9.35 13.50
C ASP A 200 1.84 -7.85 13.73
N ILE A 201 0.95 -7.02 13.18
CA ILE A 201 0.92 -5.57 13.39
C ILE A 201 -0.18 -5.20 14.40
N SER A 202 -0.17 -3.95 14.88
CA SER A 202 -1.17 -3.47 15.83
C SER A 202 -2.61 -3.53 15.28
N ASN A 203 -3.62 -3.48 16.16
CA ASN A 203 -5.04 -3.40 15.82
C ASN A 203 -5.55 -1.97 15.52
N ALA A 204 -4.66 -1.05 15.13
CA ALA A 204 -5.03 0.32 14.74
C ALA A 204 -5.95 0.37 13.50
N ILE A 205 -6.34 1.56 13.04
CA ILE A 205 -7.29 1.66 11.93
C ILE A 205 -6.74 1.08 10.61
N ARG A 206 -7.61 0.39 9.85
CA ARG A 206 -7.41 0.00 8.45
C ARG A 206 -8.37 0.82 7.59
N LEU A 207 -7.82 1.56 6.63
CA LEU A 207 -8.63 2.30 5.67
C LEU A 207 -9.02 1.40 4.49
N LYS A 208 -10.21 1.64 3.94
CA LYS A 208 -10.64 1.00 2.69
C LYS A 208 -9.79 1.52 1.53
N ARG A 209 -9.30 0.63 0.68
CA ARG A 209 -8.17 0.97 -0.20
C ARG A 209 -8.42 0.81 -1.71
N THR A 210 -9.55 0.27 -2.16
CA THR A 210 -9.72 0.06 -3.60
C THR A 210 -9.99 1.38 -4.31
N VAL A 211 -10.98 2.12 -3.81
CA VAL A 211 -11.30 3.47 -4.28
C VAL A 211 -11.54 4.34 -3.06
N ARG A 212 -11.02 5.57 -3.05
CA ARG A 212 -11.38 6.58 -2.05
C ARG A 212 -11.96 7.82 -2.72
N TYR A 213 -13.18 8.19 -2.30
CA TYR A 213 -13.84 9.40 -2.75
C TYR A 213 -13.36 10.59 -1.94
N HIS A 214 -12.62 11.49 -2.56
CA HIS A 214 -12.09 12.69 -1.92
C HIS A 214 -13.11 13.82 -2.08
N ILE A 215 -13.89 14.08 -1.03
CA ILE A 215 -14.90 15.14 -0.99
C ILE A 215 -14.19 16.48 -0.76
N LYS A 216 -14.16 17.34 -1.78
CA LYS A 216 -13.42 18.60 -1.73
C LYS A 216 -14.12 19.72 -0.94
N ASN A 217 -15.46 19.71 -0.90
CA ASN A 217 -16.26 20.79 -0.32
C ASN A 217 -17.41 20.27 0.57
N PRO A 218 -17.11 19.44 1.59
CA PRO A 218 -18.12 18.98 2.52
C PRO A 218 -18.68 20.16 3.34
N LYS A 219 -19.98 20.14 3.59
CA LYS A 219 -20.59 20.93 4.66
C LYS A 219 -20.31 20.25 5.99
N PHE A 220 -19.92 21.05 6.97
CA PHE A 220 -19.69 20.62 8.33
C PHE A 220 -20.08 21.70 9.33
N LEU A 221 -20.26 21.31 10.59
CA LEU A 221 -20.55 22.21 11.72
C LEU A 221 -19.56 21.94 12.84
N LYS A 222 -19.08 23.00 13.49
CA LYS A 222 -18.35 22.87 14.76
C LYS A 222 -19.36 22.76 15.91
N VAL A 223 -19.30 21.67 16.65
CA VAL A 223 -20.16 21.39 17.81
C VAL A 223 -19.26 21.15 19.02
N ALA A 224 -19.07 22.20 19.83
CA ALA A 224 -18.08 22.21 20.92
C ALA A 224 -16.67 21.81 20.42
N GLU A 225 -16.12 20.72 20.95
CA GLU A 225 -14.79 20.17 20.62
C GLU A 225 -14.82 19.14 19.48
N ASN A 226 -15.91 19.07 18.71
CA ASN A 226 -16.07 18.16 17.58
C ASN A 226 -16.40 18.91 16.29
N ILE A 227 -16.04 18.29 15.17
CA ILE A 227 -16.54 18.63 13.84
C ILE A 227 -17.55 17.57 13.42
N LYS A 228 -18.73 18.02 12.97
CA LYS A 228 -19.79 17.17 12.43
C LYS A 228 -19.92 17.38 10.93
N ILE A 229 -19.71 16.34 10.14
CA ILE A 229 -19.99 16.36 8.70
C ILE A 229 -21.51 16.29 8.49
N THR A 230 -22.05 17.19 7.66
CA THR A 230 -23.50 17.27 7.38
C THR A 230 -23.85 16.91 5.94
N SER A 231 -22.93 17.07 4.97
CA SER A 231 -23.08 16.55 3.60
C SER A 231 -22.42 15.17 3.47
N ILE A 232 -23.15 14.10 3.76
CA ILE A 232 -22.61 12.74 3.75
C ILE A 232 -22.53 12.20 2.32
N TYR A 233 -21.37 11.67 1.97
CA TYR A 233 -21.23 10.92 0.73
C TYR A 233 -21.55 9.44 0.96
N GLU A 234 -22.69 9.00 0.42
CA GLU A 234 -23.10 7.60 0.45
C GLU A 234 -22.40 6.81 -0.66
N VAL A 235 -21.60 5.83 -0.25
CA VAL A 235 -21.02 4.83 -1.15
C VAL A 235 -22.07 3.78 -1.49
N GLU A 236 -22.12 3.36 -2.75
CA GLU A 236 -23.00 2.27 -3.19
C GLU A 236 -22.86 1.02 -2.32
N LEU A 237 -23.97 0.38 -1.97
CA LEU A 237 -24.01 -0.74 -1.03
C LEU A 237 -23.04 -1.86 -1.40
N GLN A 238 -22.98 -2.20 -2.69
CA GLN A 238 -22.12 -3.24 -3.25
C GLN A 238 -20.62 -2.96 -3.14
N ALA A 239 -20.22 -1.69 -3.00
CA ALA A 239 -18.82 -1.27 -2.92
C ALA A 239 -18.41 -0.86 -1.50
N LYS A 240 -19.35 -0.88 -0.54
CA LYS A 240 -19.18 -0.31 0.79
C LYS A 240 -18.03 -0.94 1.57
N ASP A 241 -17.69 -2.20 1.33
CA ASP A 241 -16.61 -2.87 2.07
C ASP A 241 -15.21 -2.55 1.54
N HIS A 242 -15.11 -2.09 0.30
CA HIS A 242 -13.83 -1.85 -0.39
C HIS A 242 -13.55 -0.37 -0.65
N TYR A 243 -14.59 0.48 -0.68
CA TYR A 243 -14.50 1.88 -1.07
C TYR A 243 -14.62 2.80 0.15
N GLY A 244 -13.67 3.73 0.27
CA GLY A 244 -13.60 4.73 1.34
C GLY A 244 -14.05 6.11 0.89
N VAL A 245 -14.20 7.01 1.86
CA VAL A 245 -14.52 8.43 1.64
C VAL A 245 -13.59 9.25 2.52
N ASP A 246 -13.02 10.31 1.95
CA ASP A 246 -12.18 11.28 2.65
C ASP A 246 -12.80 12.66 2.55
N TYR A 247 -12.94 13.36 3.67
CA TYR A 247 -13.54 14.69 3.75
C TYR A 247 -12.46 15.75 3.92
N PHE A 248 -12.29 16.62 2.91
CA PHE A 248 -11.39 17.76 3.00
C PHE A 248 -12.01 18.88 3.84
N ILE A 249 -11.30 19.33 4.88
CA ILE A 249 -11.77 20.37 5.79
C ILE A 249 -10.66 21.39 5.99
N GLU A 250 -11.00 22.66 5.83
CA GLU A 250 -10.13 23.77 6.20
C GLU A 250 -10.65 24.40 7.50
N LEU A 251 -9.80 24.43 8.54
CA LEU A 251 -10.16 24.97 9.85
C LEU A 251 -8.93 25.66 10.47
N ASN A 252 -9.07 26.92 10.87
CA ASN A 252 -8.00 27.71 11.51
C ASN A 252 -6.67 27.71 10.73
N SER A 253 -6.74 27.84 9.40
CA SER A 253 -5.58 27.81 8.48
C SER A 253 -4.85 26.46 8.37
N CYS A 254 -5.37 25.40 8.99
CA CYS A 254 -4.90 24.03 8.79
C CYS A 254 -5.82 23.30 7.81
N GLN A 255 -5.23 22.43 7.00
CA GLN A 255 -5.96 21.59 6.05
C GLN A 255 -5.98 20.16 6.54
N TYR A 256 -7.16 19.56 6.57
CA TYR A 256 -7.38 18.21 7.06
C TYR A 256 -8.04 17.36 5.98
N LEU A 257 -7.70 16.08 5.95
CA LEU A 257 -8.34 15.09 5.11
C LEU A 257 -8.84 13.96 6.00
N ILE A 258 -10.14 13.94 6.30
CA ILE A 258 -10.66 13.08 7.37
C ILE A 258 -11.33 11.85 6.75
N PRO A 259 -10.82 10.64 6.98
CA PRO A 259 -11.45 9.44 6.47
C PRO A 259 -12.78 9.18 7.20
N ALA A 260 -13.79 8.73 6.46
CA ALA A 260 -15.08 8.39 7.03
C ALA A 260 -14.99 7.28 8.09
N GLU A 261 -13.98 6.42 7.99
CA GLU A 261 -13.74 5.29 8.89
C GLU A 261 -13.37 5.70 10.34
N VAL A 262 -12.92 6.94 10.57
CA VAL A 262 -12.71 7.47 11.94
C VAL A 262 -13.90 8.23 12.49
N LEU A 263 -14.93 8.48 11.68
CA LEU A 263 -16.07 9.26 12.13
C LEU A 263 -16.98 8.42 13.03
N ASN A 264 -17.34 8.95 14.18
CA ASN A 264 -18.37 8.40 15.06
C ASN A 264 -19.65 9.25 14.93
N ASN A 265 -20.73 8.67 14.39
CA ASN A 265 -21.97 9.40 14.10
C ASN A 265 -21.73 10.68 13.27
N ASN A 266 -20.89 10.57 12.24
CA ASN A 266 -20.43 11.66 11.37
C ASN A 266 -19.65 12.76 12.09
N GLN A 267 -19.08 12.47 13.26
CA GLN A 267 -18.32 13.41 14.06
C GLN A 267 -16.91 12.90 14.33
N ILE A 268 -16.00 13.85 14.52
CA ILE A 268 -14.63 13.63 14.95
C ILE A 268 -14.22 14.71 15.95
N SER A 269 -13.43 14.34 16.95
CA SER A 269 -12.88 15.30 17.91
C SER A 269 -11.75 16.12 17.30
N LEU A 270 -11.61 17.38 17.71
CA LEU A 270 -10.52 18.25 17.26
C LEU A 270 -9.13 17.67 17.58
N LYS A 271 -9.02 16.87 18.65
CA LYS A 271 -7.78 16.17 19.03
C LYS A 271 -7.43 15.05 18.05
N GLU A 272 -8.40 14.21 17.71
CA GLU A 272 -8.20 13.09 16.78
C GLU A 272 -7.94 13.56 15.35
N MET A 273 -8.62 14.63 14.95
CA MET A 273 -8.45 15.30 13.65
C MET A 273 -6.99 15.73 13.38
N GLN A 274 -6.17 15.97 14.41
CA GLN A 274 -4.75 16.31 14.24
C GLN A 274 -3.92 15.21 13.58
N GLN A 275 -4.34 13.94 13.65
CA GLN A 275 -3.68 12.84 12.95
C GLN A 275 -3.89 12.92 11.42
N TRP A 276 -4.86 13.73 11.00
CA TRP A 276 -5.35 13.80 9.63
C TRP A 276 -5.03 15.15 8.96
N ILE A 277 -4.00 15.83 9.44
CA ILE A 277 -3.51 17.09 8.86
C ILE A 277 -2.70 16.84 7.57
N LEU A 278 -2.97 17.65 6.54
CA LEU A 278 -2.22 17.70 5.28
C LEU A 278 -1.10 18.74 5.35
N ILE A 279 -1.44 19.95 5.84
CA ILE A 279 -0.57 21.13 5.98
C ILE A 279 -0.99 21.89 7.26
#